data_AF-A0A850B8N0-F1
#
_entry.id   AF-A0A850B8N0-F1
#
_cell.length_a   1.000
_cell.length_b   1.000
_cell.length_c   1.000
_cell.angle_alpha   90.00
_cell.angle_beta   90.00
_cell.angle_gamma   90.00
#
_symmetry.space_group_name_H-M   'P 1'
#
loop_
_entity.id
_entity.type
_entity.pdbx_description
1 polymer ?
#
loop_
_entity_poly.entity_id
_entity_poly.type
_entity_poly.pdbx_seq_one_letter_code
_entity_poly.pdbx_strand_id
1 'polypeptide(L)'
;MSRSLPIAASLAALLLAAAACSSTPPAEQPANTSSSETETRAEPDQPEPDPGEATTQIEMGTVKKDDKDNTIPDDYSMLRGDCQMLGQKLGAVTRADYVAKIPANISDAKRAETEENINNVATKLGEQWTRMCLDSLVDKVVERERINCAMGSRTAKAFEECINPPEPKK
;
A
#
# COMPACT_ATOMS: atom_id res chain seq x y z
N MET A 1 -0.12 -36.68 47.39
CA MET A 1 -0.01 -38.08 46.93
C MET A 1 -1.23 -38.37 46.06
N SER A 2 -0.99 -39.02 44.91
CA SER A 2 -1.97 -39.62 43.98
C SER A 2 -2.76 -38.68 43.07
N ARG A 3 -2.89 -38.88 41.74
CA ARG A 3 -2.30 -39.80 40.75
C ARG A 3 -2.53 -39.17 39.37
N SER A 4 -1.52 -39.22 38.50
CA SER A 4 -1.60 -38.95 37.06
C SER A 4 -2.39 -40.05 36.33
N LEU A 5 -3.04 -39.73 35.19
CA LEU A 5 -2.79 -40.39 33.89
C LEU A 5 -3.57 -39.70 32.73
N PRO A 6 -3.03 -39.75 31.50
CA PRO A 6 -3.47 -39.01 30.31
C PRO A 6 -4.40 -39.86 29.43
N ILE A 7 -5.25 -39.23 28.62
CA ILE A 7 -5.96 -39.91 27.52
C ILE A 7 -5.39 -39.41 26.20
N ALA A 8 -4.61 -40.29 25.60
CA ALA A 8 -4.12 -40.21 24.24
C ALA A 8 -5.20 -40.70 23.24
N ALA A 9 -5.06 -40.19 22.01
CA ALA A 9 -5.31 -40.87 20.74
C ALA A 9 -6.75 -41.22 20.32
N SER A 10 -7.22 -40.55 19.25
CA SER A 10 -7.76 -41.16 18.02
C SER A 10 -7.90 -40.06 16.95
N LEU A 11 -7.06 -39.96 15.92
CA LEU A 11 -7.02 -40.71 14.64
C LEU A 11 -8.24 -40.51 13.73
N ALA A 12 -8.05 -39.71 12.66
CA ALA A 12 -8.53 -39.91 11.28
C ALA A 12 -8.37 -38.55 10.53
N ALA A 13 -7.26 -38.24 9.88
CA ALA A 13 -6.83 -38.75 8.57
C ALA A 13 -7.96 -38.72 7.51
N LEU A 14 -8.21 -37.53 6.94
CA LEU A 14 -8.87 -37.37 5.65
C LEU A 14 -7.85 -36.74 4.68
N LEU A 15 -6.96 -37.61 4.21
CA LEU A 15 -6.21 -37.43 2.97
C LEU A 15 -7.14 -37.87 1.82
N LEU A 16 -7.66 -36.91 1.06
CA LEU A 16 -8.13 -37.19 -0.31
C LEU A 16 -7.10 -36.67 -1.31
N ALA A 17 -6.62 -37.61 -2.11
CA ALA A 17 -5.58 -37.46 -3.10
C ALA A 17 -6.06 -36.71 -4.36
N ALA A 18 -5.14 -35.88 -4.86
CA ALA A 18 -4.74 -35.69 -6.26
C ALA A 18 -5.79 -35.87 -7.38
N ALA A 19 -6.08 -34.76 -8.07
CA ALA A 19 -6.09 -34.74 -9.52
C ALA A 19 -5.28 -33.51 -9.98
N ALA A 20 -4.18 -33.81 -10.68
CA ALA A 20 -3.29 -32.85 -11.28
C ALA A 20 -3.96 -32.15 -12.47
N CYS A 21 -4.03 -30.82 -12.44
CA CYS A 21 -4.14 -30.01 -13.65
C CYS A 21 -2.79 -29.34 -13.89
N SER A 22 -1.89 -30.12 -14.49
CA SER A 22 -0.65 -29.63 -15.09
C SER A 22 -0.99 -29.02 -16.45
N SER A 23 -1.41 -27.76 -16.49
CA SER A 23 -1.50 -26.99 -17.73
C SER A 23 -0.15 -26.34 -18.01
N THR A 24 0.73 -27.11 -18.65
CA THR A 24 1.94 -26.59 -19.30
C THR A 24 1.52 -25.75 -20.51
N PRO A 25 1.87 -24.46 -20.61
CA PRO A 25 1.72 -23.73 -21.86
C PRO A 25 2.75 -24.26 -22.88
N PRO A 26 2.37 -24.49 -24.15
CA PRO A 26 3.30 -24.93 -25.17
C PRO A 26 4.39 -23.86 -25.40
N ALA A 27 5.63 -24.33 -25.44
CA ALA A 27 6.78 -23.55 -25.87
C ALA A 27 6.62 -23.21 -27.36
N GLU A 28 6.48 -21.92 -27.69
CA GLU A 28 6.71 -21.44 -29.04
C GLU A 28 8.22 -21.37 -29.27
N GLN A 29 8.72 -22.29 -30.09
CA GLN A 29 10.04 -22.15 -30.70
C GLN A 29 9.96 -21.25 -31.94
N PRO A 30 11.08 -20.58 -32.29
CA PRO A 30 11.11 -19.43 -33.18
C PRO A 30 11.24 -19.87 -34.64
N ALA A 31 10.52 -19.20 -35.54
CA ALA A 31 10.92 -19.02 -36.92
C ALA A 31 10.02 -17.96 -37.56
N ASN A 32 10.56 -16.79 -37.84
CA ASN A 32 10.65 -16.30 -39.21
C ASN A 32 11.44 -15.00 -39.24
N THR A 33 12.69 -15.16 -39.66
CA THR A 33 13.39 -14.31 -40.62
C THR A 33 12.49 -13.28 -41.30
N SER A 34 12.71 -12.00 -40.99
CA SER A 34 12.50 -10.93 -41.96
C SER A 34 13.80 -10.16 -42.06
N SER A 35 14.43 -10.32 -43.22
CA SER A 35 15.62 -9.60 -43.65
C SER A 35 15.38 -8.10 -43.70
N SER A 36 16.48 -7.33 -43.54
CA SER A 36 16.89 -6.16 -44.34
C SER A 36 15.80 -5.20 -44.84
N GLU A 37 15.90 -3.87 -44.76
CA GLU A 37 17.07 -2.99 -44.77
C GLU A 37 16.54 -1.54 -44.75
N THR A 38 17.39 -0.63 -44.25
CA THR A 38 17.62 0.72 -44.83
C THR A 38 16.54 1.81 -44.73
N GLU A 39 16.84 2.74 -43.81
CA GLU A 39 16.94 4.19 -44.01
C GLU A 39 15.67 4.99 -44.38
N THR A 40 15.28 5.93 -43.49
CA THR A 40 15.29 7.37 -43.82
C THR A 40 15.02 8.21 -42.57
N ARG A 41 15.95 9.15 -42.38
CA ARG A 41 15.93 10.30 -41.49
C ARG A 41 14.79 11.25 -41.82
N ALA A 42 14.01 11.65 -40.81
CA ALA A 42 13.32 12.93 -40.76
C ALA A 42 13.22 13.39 -39.29
N GLU A 43 13.20 14.71 -39.14
CA GLU A 43 13.50 15.55 -37.97
C GLU A 43 12.58 15.36 -36.75
N PRO A 44 12.99 15.81 -35.54
CA PRO A 44 12.19 15.74 -34.34
C PRO A 44 11.18 16.90 -34.31
N ASP A 45 9.89 16.57 -34.37
CA ASP A 45 8.83 17.53 -34.11
C ASP A 45 8.76 17.78 -32.58
N GLN A 46 9.31 18.91 -32.17
CA GLN A 46 9.14 19.44 -30.82
C GLN A 46 7.68 19.85 -30.63
N PRO A 47 6.95 19.34 -29.63
CA PRO A 47 5.73 20.03 -29.21
C PRO A 47 6.13 21.36 -28.58
N GLU A 48 5.71 22.45 -29.21
CA GLU A 48 5.79 23.81 -28.68
C GLU A 48 5.09 23.89 -27.30
N PRO A 49 5.67 24.58 -26.31
CA PRO A 49 4.97 24.91 -25.07
C PRO A 49 4.05 26.11 -25.30
N ASP A 50 2.76 25.85 -25.50
CA ASP A 50 1.74 26.91 -25.40
C ASP A 50 1.47 27.23 -23.92
N PRO A 51 1.61 28.49 -23.50
CA PRO A 51 1.46 28.93 -22.10
C PRO A 51 -0.02 29.11 -21.77
N GLY A 52 -0.70 28.00 -21.51
CA GLY A 52 -2.06 27.96 -20.97
C GLY A 52 -2.06 27.53 -19.52
N GLU A 53 -1.59 28.39 -18.63
CA GLU A 53 -1.71 28.23 -17.17
C GLU A 53 -3.19 28.33 -16.75
N ALA A 54 -3.95 27.27 -17.01
CA ALA A 54 -5.17 26.99 -16.28
C ALA A 54 -4.76 26.17 -15.06
N THR A 55 -4.22 26.86 -14.05
CA THR A 55 -4.22 26.40 -12.67
C THR A 55 -5.66 26.03 -12.33
N THR A 56 -6.01 24.76 -12.47
CA THR A 56 -7.17 24.19 -11.81
C THR A 56 -6.85 24.30 -10.33
N GLN A 57 -7.22 25.44 -9.75
CA GLN A 57 -7.31 25.59 -8.31
C GLN A 57 -8.16 24.42 -7.85
N ILE A 58 -7.54 23.47 -7.16
CA ILE A 58 -8.28 22.58 -6.29
C ILE A 58 -9.05 23.52 -5.38
N GLU A 59 -10.37 23.61 -5.57
CA GLU A 59 -11.25 24.38 -4.70
C GLU A 59 -11.02 23.87 -3.28
N MET A 60 -10.20 24.59 -2.52
CA MET A 60 -10.24 24.52 -1.08
C MET A 60 -11.63 25.04 -0.72
N GLY A 61 -12.49 24.11 -0.30
CA GLY A 61 -13.86 24.39 0.12
C GLY A 61 -13.90 25.66 0.96
N THR A 62 -14.71 26.62 0.51
CA THR A 62 -14.94 27.88 1.21
C THR A 62 -15.68 27.55 2.50
N VAL A 63 -14.98 27.66 3.63
CA VAL A 63 -15.62 27.65 4.96
C VAL A 63 -16.49 28.89 5.04
N LYS A 64 -17.81 28.70 5.04
CA LYS A 64 -18.75 29.75 5.44
C LYS A 64 -18.44 30.09 6.90
N LYS A 65 -17.93 31.30 7.10
CA LYS A 65 -17.74 31.88 8.42
C LYS A 65 -19.08 32.39 8.90
N ASP A 66 -19.85 31.51 9.54
CA ASP A 66 -20.93 31.94 10.42
C ASP A 66 -20.33 32.18 11.81
N ASP A 67 -20.38 33.45 12.21
CA ASP A 67 -19.97 33.95 13.52
C ASP A 67 -20.85 33.35 14.63
N LYS A 68 -20.17 32.91 15.71
CA LYS A 68 -20.72 32.50 17.03
C LYS A 68 -21.25 31.07 17.17
N ASP A 69 -20.37 30.10 16.98
CA ASP A 69 -20.36 28.89 17.80
C ASP A 69 -18.91 28.38 17.86
N ASN A 70 -18.32 28.26 19.05
CA ASN A 70 -16.92 27.81 19.23
C ASN A 70 -16.81 26.27 19.10
N THR A 71 -17.76 25.65 18.40
CA THR A 71 -17.76 24.24 18.09
C THR A 71 -17.22 24.10 16.69
N ILE A 72 -15.92 23.86 16.58
CA ILE A 72 -15.30 23.41 15.32
C ILE A 72 -16.08 22.16 14.91
N PRO A 73 -16.68 22.10 13.71
CA PRO A 73 -17.44 20.93 13.35
C PRO A 73 -16.47 19.74 13.18
N ASP A 74 -16.74 18.66 13.91
CA ASP A 74 -16.04 17.37 13.82
C ASP A 74 -16.42 16.60 12.53
N ASP A 75 -16.86 17.31 11.49
CA ASP A 75 -17.47 16.77 10.28
C ASP A 75 -16.45 16.55 9.16
N TYR A 76 -15.19 16.31 9.49
CA TYR A 76 -14.18 16.04 8.47
C TYR A 76 -14.49 14.74 7.73
N SER A 77 -14.87 14.85 6.46
CA SER A 77 -15.02 13.71 5.58
C SER A 77 -13.69 13.31 4.95
N MET A 78 -13.39 12.01 4.99
CA MET A 78 -12.21 11.45 4.34
C MET A 78 -12.24 11.75 2.83
N LEU A 79 -11.20 12.38 2.32
CA LEU A 79 -11.05 12.69 0.91
C LEU A 79 -10.28 11.58 0.20
N ARG A 80 -10.48 11.47 -1.11
CA ARG A 80 -9.69 10.56 -1.96
C ARG A 80 -8.19 10.82 -1.84
N GLY A 81 -7.81 12.09 -1.71
CA GLY A 81 -6.41 12.51 -1.51
C GLY A 81 -5.83 12.00 -0.19
N ASP A 82 -6.61 12.00 0.89
CA ASP A 82 -6.15 11.49 2.18
C ASP A 82 -5.85 10.00 2.12
N CYS A 83 -6.71 9.23 1.46
CA CYS A 83 -6.49 7.80 1.27
C CYS A 83 -5.15 7.50 0.59
N GLN A 84 -4.80 8.29 -0.43
CA GLN A 84 -3.51 8.15 -1.12
C GLN A 84 -2.34 8.52 -0.21
N MET A 85 -2.43 9.65 0.50
CA MET A 85 -1.37 10.09 1.40
C MET A 85 -1.13 9.10 2.55
N LEU A 86 -2.21 8.60 3.16
CA LEU A 86 -2.15 7.63 4.25
C LEU A 86 -1.60 6.28 3.78
N GLY A 87 -2.01 5.80 2.60
CA GLY A 87 -1.45 4.56 2.04
C GLY A 87 0.04 4.69 1.68
N GLN A 88 0.45 5.80 1.08
CA GLN A 88 1.87 6.09 0.82
C GLN A 88 2.67 6.17 2.13
N LYS A 89 2.10 6.83 3.16
CA LYS A 89 2.71 6.91 4.48
C LYS A 89 2.92 5.53 5.08
N LEU A 90 1.91 4.67 5.06
CA LEU A 90 1.99 3.30 5.56
C LEU A 90 3.09 2.52 4.83
N GLY A 91 3.14 2.59 3.50
CA GLY A 91 4.20 1.96 2.72
C GLY A 91 5.59 2.46 3.12
N ALA A 92 5.76 3.78 3.26
CA ALA A 92 7.04 4.38 3.64
C ALA A 92 7.53 3.94 5.02
N VAL A 93 6.67 3.98 6.05
CA VAL A 93 7.06 3.55 7.41
C VAL A 93 7.27 2.04 7.50
N THR A 94 6.50 1.26 6.74
CA THR A 94 6.68 -0.19 6.64
C THR A 94 8.03 -0.54 6.01
N ARG A 95 8.41 0.14 4.92
CA ARG A 95 9.72 -0.02 4.30
C ARG A 95 10.84 0.27 5.29
N ALA A 96 10.75 1.40 6.00
CA ALA A 96 11.74 1.80 6.98
C ALA A 96 11.89 0.75 8.11
N ASP A 97 10.77 0.26 8.64
CA ASP A 97 10.75 -0.76 9.69
C ASP A 97 11.39 -2.08 9.25
N TYR A 98 11.19 -2.50 8.00
CA TYR A 98 11.78 -3.73 7.48
C TYR A 98 13.26 -3.57 7.11
N VAL A 99 13.64 -2.45 6.49
CA VAL A 99 15.04 -2.15 6.16
C VAL A 99 15.90 -2.11 7.42
N ALA A 100 15.38 -1.52 8.50
CA ALA A 100 16.07 -1.48 9.80
C ALA A 100 16.32 -2.87 10.41
N LYS A 101 15.61 -3.91 9.95
CA LYS A 101 15.76 -5.30 10.41
C LYS A 101 16.72 -6.13 9.55
N ILE A 102 17.25 -5.58 8.45
CA ILE A 102 18.20 -6.29 7.60
C ILE A 102 19.50 -6.52 8.38
N PRO A 103 19.97 -7.77 8.54
CA PRO A 103 21.20 -8.05 9.28
C PRO A 103 22.42 -7.34 8.67
N ALA A 104 23.36 -6.90 9.51
CA ALA A 104 24.57 -6.23 9.03
C ALA A 104 25.56 -7.19 8.33
N ASN A 105 25.46 -8.50 8.58
CA ASN A 105 26.44 -9.52 8.18
C ASN A 105 26.12 -10.24 6.85
N ILE A 106 25.28 -9.66 6.00
CA ILE A 106 24.98 -10.20 4.66
C ILE A 106 25.82 -9.50 3.59
N SER A 107 25.99 -10.15 2.44
CA SER A 107 26.64 -9.52 1.27
C SER A 107 25.79 -8.39 0.70
N ASP A 108 26.45 -7.44 0.02
CA ASP A 108 25.77 -6.30 -0.60
C ASP A 108 24.73 -6.73 -1.64
N ALA A 109 25.03 -7.77 -2.43
CA ALA A 109 24.08 -8.35 -3.38
C ALA A 109 22.80 -8.86 -2.70
N LYS A 110 22.94 -9.55 -1.55
CA LYS A 110 21.78 -10.04 -0.79
C LYS A 110 21.04 -8.91 -0.07
N ARG A 111 21.76 -7.86 0.35
CA ARG A 111 21.14 -6.64 0.88
C ARG A 111 20.27 -5.98 -0.16
N ALA A 112 20.79 -5.72 -1.35
CA ALA A 112 20.04 -5.09 -2.45
C ALA A 112 18.80 -5.90 -2.83
N GLU A 113 18.92 -7.22 -3.00
CA GLU A 113 17.79 -8.12 -3.29
C GLU A 113 16.73 -8.07 -2.16
N THR A 114 17.17 -8.03 -0.90
CA THR A 114 16.27 -7.94 0.25
C THR A 114 15.55 -6.60 0.31
N GLU A 115 16.26 -5.49 0.08
CA GLU A 115 15.69 -4.13 0.05
C GLU A 115 14.67 -3.97 -1.09
N GLU A 116 14.94 -4.55 -2.27
CA GLU A 116 14.00 -4.56 -3.39
C GLU A 116 12.71 -5.32 -3.03
N ASN A 117 12.84 -6.51 -2.46
CA ASN A 117 11.69 -7.31 -2.00
C ASN A 117 10.88 -6.56 -0.93
N ILE A 118 11.55 -5.91 0.03
CA ILE A 118 10.90 -5.08 1.04
C ILE A 118 10.16 -3.92 0.37
N ASN A 119 10.77 -3.23 -0.59
CA ASN A 119 10.12 -2.14 -1.31
C ASN A 119 8.86 -2.61 -2.03
N ASN A 120 8.92 -3.77 -2.69
CA ASN A 120 7.76 -4.36 -3.37
C ASN A 120 6.62 -4.70 -2.40
N VAL A 121 6.93 -5.29 -1.25
CA VAL A 121 5.93 -5.60 -0.21
C VAL A 121 5.33 -4.32 0.37
N ALA A 122 6.17 -3.34 0.71
CA ALA A 122 5.73 -2.08 1.31
C ALA A 122 4.83 -1.26 0.36
N THR A 123 5.20 -1.19 -0.93
CA THR A 123 4.38 -0.53 -1.96
C THR A 123 3.02 -1.21 -2.09
N LYS A 124 2.98 -2.54 -2.22
CA LYS A 124 1.72 -3.30 -2.31
C LYS A 124 0.83 -3.11 -1.09
N LEU A 125 1.42 -3.05 0.12
CA LEU A 125 0.67 -2.81 1.35
C LEU A 125 0.03 -1.41 1.34
N GLY A 126 0.80 -0.38 0.96
CA GLY A 126 0.28 0.98 0.83
C GLY A 126 -0.82 1.11 -0.22
N GLU A 127 -0.66 0.47 -1.38
CA GLU A 127 -1.68 0.42 -2.44
C GLU A 127 -2.95 -0.31 -2.00
N GLN A 128 -2.81 -1.45 -1.32
CA GLN A 128 -3.93 -2.21 -0.79
C GLN A 128 -4.71 -1.38 0.23
N TRP A 129 -4.00 -0.72 1.15
CA TRP A 129 -4.62 0.16 2.13
C TRP A 129 -5.33 1.33 1.46
N THR A 130 -4.70 1.96 0.47
CA THR A 130 -5.30 3.04 -0.33
C THR A 130 -6.61 2.59 -0.95
N ARG A 131 -6.63 1.42 -1.60
CA ARG A 131 -7.83 0.85 -2.22
C ARG A 131 -8.96 0.66 -1.20
N MET A 132 -8.65 0.02 -0.07
CA MET A 132 -9.62 -0.19 1.01
C MET A 132 -10.18 1.14 1.54
N CYS A 133 -9.33 2.15 1.72
CA CYS A 133 -9.75 3.48 2.15
C CYS A 133 -10.66 4.15 1.11
N LEU A 134 -10.30 4.08 -0.17
CA LEU A 134 -11.11 4.63 -1.26
C LEU A 134 -12.49 3.98 -1.33
N ASP A 135 -12.55 2.67 -1.14
CA ASP A 135 -13.80 1.90 -1.24
C ASP A 135 -14.69 2.06 0.01
N SER A 136 -14.08 2.25 1.18
CA SER A 136 -14.77 2.10 2.46
C SER A 136 -14.82 3.36 3.32
N LEU A 137 -13.98 4.36 3.09
CA LEU A 137 -13.84 5.51 3.99
C LEU A 137 -14.10 6.85 3.32
N VAL A 138 -13.90 6.98 2.00
CA VAL A 138 -14.18 8.24 1.29
C VAL A 138 -15.62 8.71 1.54
N ASP A 139 -15.78 10.02 1.71
CA ASP A 139 -17.02 10.72 2.06
C ASP A 139 -17.60 10.36 3.45
N LYS A 140 -16.96 9.47 4.21
CA LYS A 140 -17.32 9.20 5.61
C LYS A 140 -16.61 10.17 6.53
N VAL A 141 -17.34 10.63 7.54
CA VAL A 141 -16.79 11.46 8.62
C VAL A 141 -15.80 10.63 9.43
N VAL A 142 -14.60 11.20 9.65
CA VAL A 142 -13.50 10.60 10.39
C VAL A 142 -12.85 11.64 11.29
N GLU A 143 -12.26 11.19 12.40
CA GLU A 143 -11.54 12.07 13.32
C GLU A 143 -10.24 12.60 12.67
N ARG A 144 -10.18 13.91 12.41
CA ARG A 144 -9.01 14.57 11.80
C ARG A 144 -7.72 14.34 12.60
N GLU A 145 -7.82 14.27 13.93
CA GLU A 145 -6.68 14.03 14.81
C GLU A 145 -5.98 12.69 14.51
N ARG A 146 -6.74 11.66 14.13
CA ARG A 146 -6.19 10.34 13.78
C ARG A 146 -5.40 10.37 12.48
N ILE A 147 -5.89 11.11 11.49
CA ILE A 147 -5.18 11.31 10.22
C ILE A 147 -3.85 12.02 10.50
N ASN A 148 -3.87 13.10 11.29
CA ASN A 148 -2.65 13.83 11.66
C ASN A 148 -1.67 12.96 12.45
N CYS A 149 -2.15 12.17 13.40
CA CYS A 149 -1.36 11.19 14.14
C CYS A 149 -0.69 10.19 13.18
N ALA A 150 -1.46 9.58 12.28
CA ALA A 150 -0.96 8.57 11.34
C ALA A 150 0.08 9.17 10.39
N MET A 151 -0.14 10.37 9.87
CA MET A 151 0.83 11.08 9.02
C MET A 151 2.11 11.45 9.77
N GLY A 152 2.02 11.74 11.08
CA GLY A 152 3.17 12.01 11.96
C GLY A 152 3.93 10.78 12.44
N SER A 153 3.39 9.57 12.24
CA SER A 153 3.99 8.32 12.71
C SER A 153 5.37 8.05 12.10
N ARG A 154 6.23 7.33 12.83
CA ARG A 154 7.58 6.96 12.36
C ARG A 154 7.73 5.46 12.09
N THR A 155 6.78 4.66 12.54
CA THR A 155 6.77 3.21 12.41
C THR A 155 5.39 2.77 11.95
N ALA A 156 5.31 1.62 11.30
CA ALA A 156 4.03 1.03 10.88
C ALA A 156 3.12 0.74 12.08
N LYS A 157 3.71 0.38 13.22
CA LYS A 157 2.95 0.17 14.47
C LYS A 157 2.31 1.47 14.97
N ALA A 158 3.06 2.56 15.03
CA ALA A 158 2.50 3.84 15.48
C ALA A 158 1.45 4.37 14.49
N PHE A 159 1.63 4.14 13.19
CA PHE A 159 0.60 4.43 12.19
C PHE A 159 -0.69 3.68 12.51
N GLU A 160 -0.59 2.37 12.76
CA GLU A 160 -1.73 1.51 13.06
C GLU A 160 -2.45 1.93 14.34
N GLU A 161 -1.71 2.28 15.39
CA GLU A 161 -2.28 2.78 16.65
C GLU A 161 -3.05 4.10 16.49
N CYS A 162 -2.68 4.94 15.52
CA CYS A 162 -3.42 6.16 15.21
C CYS A 162 -4.75 5.86 14.50
N ILE A 163 -4.74 4.92 13.54
CA ILE A 163 -5.92 4.57 12.75
C ILE A 163 -6.89 3.71 13.56
N ASN A 164 -6.35 2.73 14.28
CA ASN A 164 -7.06 1.73 15.08
C ASN A 164 -6.61 1.79 16.54
N PRO A 165 -6.93 2.88 17.27
CA PRO A 165 -6.53 3.02 18.66
C PRO A 165 -7.16 1.93 19.52
N PRO A 166 -6.44 1.46 20.54
CA PRO A 166 -6.97 0.48 21.47
C PRO A 166 -8.21 1.03 22.17
N GLU A 167 -9.21 0.18 22.39
CA GLU A 167 -10.38 0.59 23.14
C GLU A 167 -9.98 1.08 24.55
N PRO A 168 -10.64 2.15 25.06
CA PRO A 168 -10.34 2.66 26.38
C PRO A 168 -10.59 1.57 27.42
N LYS A 169 -9.58 1.31 28.26
CA LYS A 169 -9.72 0.41 29.40
C LYS A 169 -10.73 1.02 30.38
N LYS A 170 -11.88 0.37 30.53
CA LYS A 170 -12.90 0.72 31.52
C LYS A 170 -12.42 0.51 32.95
#